data_AF-A0A2J8N199-F1
#
_entry.id   AF-A0A2J8N199-F1
#
_cell.length_a   1.000
_cell.length_b   1.000
_cell.length_c   1.000
_cell.angle_alpha   90.00
_cell.angle_beta   90.00
_cell.angle_gamma   90.00
#
_symmetry.space_group_name_H-M   'P 1'
#
loop_
_entity.id
_entity.type
_entity.pdbx_description
1 polymer ?
#
loop_
_entity_poly.entity_id
_entity_poly.type
_entity_poly.pdbx_seq_one_letter_code
_entity_poly.pdbx_strand_id
1 'polypeptide(L)'
;MVSKSRWKLLAMLALVLVVMVWYSISREDRYIELFYFPIPEKKEPCLQGEAESKASKLFGNYSRDQPIFLRLEDYFWVKTPSAYELPYGTKGSEDLLLRVLAITSSSIPKN
;
A
#
# COMPACT_ATOMS: atom_id res chain seq x y z
N MET A 1 -15.78 -12.34 -46.04
CA MET A 1 -16.90 -12.94 -45.29
C MET A 1 -16.35 -13.70 -44.08
N VAL A 2 -16.52 -13.17 -42.87
CA VAL A 2 -16.19 -13.91 -41.64
C VAL A 2 -17.18 -15.07 -41.52
N SER A 3 -16.68 -16.32 -41.52
CA SER A 3 -17.53 -17.51 -41.36
C SER A 3 -18.32 -17.44 -40.05
N LYS A 4 -19.55 -17.96 -40.04
CA LYS A 4 -20.46 -17.98 -38.87
C LYS A 4 -19.80 -18.53 -37.59
N SER A 5 -18.86 -19.47 -37.74
CA SER A 5 -18.05 -20.02 -36.63
C SER A 5 -17.02 -19.02 -36.07
N ARG A 6 -16.27 -18.35 -36.94
CA ARG A 6 -15.28 -17.32 -36.55
C ARG A 6 -15.93 -16.11 -35.87
N TRP A 7 -17.16 -15.73 -36.26
CA TRP A 7 -17.90 -14.66 -35.58
C TRP A 7 -18.25 -15.02 -34.13
N LYS A 8 -18.65 -16.27 -33.87
CA LYS A 8 -18.93 -16.76 -32.51
C LYS A 8 -17.69 -16.74 -31.62
N LEU A 9 -16.54 -17.16 -32.15
CA LEU A 9 -15.26 -17.11 -31.42
C LEU A 9 -14.86 -15.68 -31.08
N LEU A 10 -14.99 -14.74 -32.04
CA LEU A 10 -14.72 -13.33 -31.79
C LEU A 10 -15.67 -12.73 -30.75
N ALA A 11 -16.96 -13.09 -30.79
CA ALA A 11 -17.94 -12.65 -29.81
C ALA A 11 -17.62 -13.18 -28.40
N MET A 12 -17.24 -14.46 -28.28
CA MET A 12 -16.82 -15.04 -26.99
C MET A 12 -15.55 -14.39 -26.46
N LEU A 13 -14.56 -14.14 -27.33
CA LEU A 13 -13.31 -13.48 -26.94
C LEU A 13 -13.58 -12.05 -26.45
N ALA A 14 -14.42 -11.29 -27.16
CA ALA A 14 -14.83 -9.96 -26.74
C ALA A 14 -15.53 -9.99 -25.38
N LEU A 15 -16.41 -10.96 -25.14
CA LEU A 15 -17.12 -11.10 -23.87
C LEU A 15 -16.16 -11.40 -22.70
N VAL A 16 -15.18 -12.28 -22.92
CA VAL A 16 -14.13 -12.57 -21.92
C VAL A 16 -13.31 -11.30 -21.61
N LEU A 17 -12.90 -10.55 -22.63
CA LEU A 17 -12.15 -9.31 -22.42
C LEU A 17 -12.95 -8.28 -21.62
N VAL A 18 -14.24 -8.11 -21.93
CA VAL A 18 -15.13 -7.22 -21.18
C VAL A 18 -15.24 -7.65 -19.72
N VAL A 19 -15.42 -8.94 -19.45
CA VAL A 19 -15.47 -9.48 -18.07
C VAL A 19 -14.16 -9.26 -17.34
N MET A 20 -13.01 -9.48 -17.99
CA MET A 20 -11.70 -9.26 -17.39
C MET A 20 -11.45 -7.79 -17.07
N VAL A 21 -11.82 -6.87 -17.97
CA VAL A 21 -11.71 -5.42 -17.72
C VAL A 21 -12.61 -5.01 -16.56
N TRP A 22 -13.87 -5.48 -16.53
CA TRP A 22 -14.80 -5.20 -15.43
C TRP A 22 -14.28 -5.72 -14.08
N TYR A 23 -13.72 -6.94 -14.07
CA TYR A 23 -13.14 -7.53 -12.88
C TYR A 23 -11.93 -6.73 -12.37
N SER A 24 -11.06 -6.27 -13.27
CA SER A 24 -9.91 -5.43 -12.90
C SER A 24 -10.37 -4.10 -12.30
N ILE A 25 -11.31 -3.40 -12.93
CA ILE A 25 -11.86 -2.13 -12.42
C ILE A 25 -12.51 -2.34 -11.04
N SER A 26 -13.38 -3.33 -10.89
CA SER A 26 -14.04 -3.64 -9.61
C SER A 26 -13.06 -4.04 -8.50
N ARG A 27 -11.94 -4.67 -8.87
CA ARG A 27 -10.86 -4.98 -7.93
C ARG A 27 -10.15 -3.70 -7.50
N GLU A 28 -9.78 -2.86 -8.46
CA GLU A 28 -9.06 -1.61 -8.23
C GLU A 28 -9.88 -0.61 -7.39
N ASP A 29 -11.17 -0.46 -7.68
CA ASP A 29 -12.10 0.38 -6.90
C ASP A 29 -12.18 -0.06 -5.43
N ARG A 30 -12.21 -1.38 -5.16
CA ARG A 30 -12.17 -1.91 -3.79
C ARG A 30 -10.87 -1.62 -3.06
N TYR A 31 -9.75 -1.54 -3.78
CA TYR A 31 -8.48 -1.10 -3.17
C TYR A 31 -8.50 0.42 -2.95
N ILE A 32 -9.04 1.20 -3.88
CA ILE A 32 -9.11 2.66 -3.73
C ILE A 32 -9.99 3.05 -2.53
N GLU A 33 -11.15 2.42 -2.32
CA GLU A 33 -12.00 2.69 -1.15
C GLU A 33 -11.33 2.35 0.18
N LEU A 34 -10.57 1.24 0.27
CA LEU A 34 -9.86 0.88 1.50
C LEU A 34 -8.71 1.84 1.85
N PHE A 35 -8.13 2.49 0.83
CA PHE A 35 -6.95 3.35 0.98
C PHE A 35 -7.21 4.82 0.65
N TYR A 36 -8.48 5.24 0.50
CA TYR A 36 -8.82 6.64 0.36
C TYR A 36 -8.61 7.34 1.70
N PHE A 37 -7.37 7.76 1.93
CA PHE A 37 -7.08 8.76 2.93
C PHE A 37 -7.46 10.10 2.30
N PRO A 38 -8.56 10.75 2.73
CA PRO A 38 -8.86 12.09 2.28
C PRO A 38 -7.69 12.98 2.68
N ILE A 39 -6.83 13.32 1.72
CA ILE A 39 -5.77 14.27 1.94
C ILE A 39 -6.47 15.61 2.06
N PRO A 40 -6.42 16.30 3.22
CA PRO A 40 -7.05 17.60 3.33
C PRO A 40 -6.40 18.54 2.31
N GLU A 41 -7.20 19.00 1.34
CA GLU A 41 -6.84 19.96 0.28
C GLU A 41 -6.21 21.24 0.85
N LYS A 42 -6.60 21.61 2.07
CA LYS A 42 -6.03 22.70 2.85
C LYS A 42 -5.21 22.14 4.00
N LYS A 43 -3.93 21.88 3.74
CA LYS A 43 -2.95 21.79 4.82
C LYS A 43 -2.61 23.22 5.24
N GLU A 44 -3.03 23.62 6.43
CA GLU A 44 -2.47 24.83 7.03
C GLU A 44 -0.94 24.65 7.07
N PRO A 45 -0.15 25.64 6.65
CA PRO A 45 1.29 25.54 6.75
C PRO A 45 1.64 25.32 8.22
N CYS A 46 2.46 24.30 8.50
CA CYS A 46 2.92 24.06 9.86
C CYS A 46 3.60 25.33 10.38
N LEU A 47 3.30 25.71 11.62
CA LEU A 47 4.01 26.83 12.24
C LEU A 47 5.50 26.52 12.26
N GLN A 48 6.32 27.52 11.97
CA GLN A 48 7.78 27.36 11.94
C GLN A 48 8.27 26.79 13.27
N GLY A 49 8.97 25.65 13.23
CA GLY A 49 9.46 24.95 14.42
C GLY A 49 8.45 24.03 15.13
N GLU A 50 7.18 23.98 14.71
CA GLU A 50 6.20 23.05 15.31
C GLU A 50 6.56 21.59 14.99
N ALA A 51 6.94 21.31 13.75
CA ALA A 51 7.38 19.99 13.32
C ALA A 51 8.61 19.53 14.13
N GLU A 52 9.58 20.43 14.36
CA GLU A 52 10.78 20.17 15.16
C GLU A 52 10.44 19.95 16.64
N SER A 53 9.52 20.73 17.20
CA SER A 53 9.03 20.58 18.58
C SER A 53 8.29 19.25 18.79
N LYS A 54 7.47 18.84 17.81
CA LYS A 54 6.79 17.54 17.84
C LYS A 54 7.78 16.39 17.68
N ALA A 55 8.71 16.50 16.73
CA ALA A 55 9.75 15.51 16.49
C ALA A 55 10.66 15.34 17.72
N SER A 56 11.07 16.42 18.38
CA SER A 56 11.87 16.34 19.61
C SER A 56 11.11 15.71 20.78
N LYS A 57 9.79 15.88 20.89
CA LYS A 57 8.97 15.13 21.87
C LYS A 57 8.86 13.64 21.55
N LEU A 58 8.76 13.29 20.26
CA LEU A 58 8.65 11.90 19.81
C LEU A 58 9.98 11.14 19.90
N PHE A 59 11.08 11.78 19.51
CA PHE A 59 12.40 11.17 19.39
C PHE A 59 13.33 11.49 20.56
N GLY A 60 13.03 12.50 21.38
CA GLY A 60 13.91 12.97 22.45
C GLY A 60 14.14 11.97 23.59
N ASN A 61 13.23 11.01 23.77
CA ASN A 61 13.36 9.93 24.77
C ASN A 61 13.40 8.53 24.13
N TYR A 62 13.64 8.46 22.82
CA TYR A 62 13.63 7.20 22.10
C TYR A 62 15.06 6.64 22.00
N SER A 63 15.25 5.37 22.38
CA SER A 63 16.56 4.72 22.23
C SER A 63 16.88 4.57 20.75
N ARG A 64 18.05 5.06 20.32
CA ARG A 64 18.52 4.93 18.92
C ARG A 64 18.69 3.47 18.47
N ASP A 65 18.66 2.53 19.41
CA ASP A 65 18.86 1.11 19.15
C ASP A 65 17.61 0.43 18.57
N GLN A 66 16.47 1.10 18.61
CA GLN A 66 15.19 0.53 18.19
C GLN A 66 14.76 1.12 16.83
N PRO A 67 14.40 0.31 15.83
CA PRO A 67 14.00 0.85 14.52
C PRO A 67 12.60 1.47 14.62
N ILE A 68 12.49 2.73 14.20
CA ILE A 68 11.24 3.51 14.20
C ILE A 68 10.38 3.17 12.99
N PHE A 69 11.04 2.95 11.85
CA PHE A 69 10.41 2.66 10.58
C PHE A 69 10.55 1.18 10.27
N LEU A 70 9.46 0.57 9.81
CA LEU A 70 9.50 -0.76 9.24
C LEU A 70 10.39 -0.74 8.00
N ARG A 71 11.36 -1.65 7.93
CA ARG A 71 12.20 -1.83 6.75
C ARG A 71 11.76 -3.06 6.00
N LEU A 72 12.02 -3.05 4.70
CA LEU A 72 11.75 -4.20 3.86
C LEU A 72 12.53 -5.44 4.31
N GLU A 73 13.78 -5.27 4.75
CA GLU A 73 14.64 -6.37 5.23
C GLU A 73 14.09 -7.07 6.48
N ASP A 74 13.45 -6.32 7.38
CA ASP A 74 12.80 -6.86 8.58
C ASP A 74 11.57 -7.71 8.22
N TYR A 75 11.01 -7.50 7.02
CA TYR A 75 9.78 -8.13 6.54
C TYR A 75 10.01 -9.28 5.56
N PHE A 76 11.13 -9.26 4.81
CA PHE A 76 11.39 -10.22 3.73
C PHE A 76 11.79 -11.61 4.24
N TRP A 77 12.45 -11.67 5.40
CA TRP A 77 13.11 -12.90 5.88
C TRP A 77 12.44 -13.52 7.11
N VAL A 78 11.56 -12.79 7.80
CA VAL A 78 10.91 -13.25 9.02
C VAL A 78 9.54 -13.86 8.69
N LYS A 79 9.44 -15.19 8.80
CA LYS A 79 8.21 -15.96 8.50
C LYS A 79 7.18 -15.99 9.63
N THR A 80 7.42 -15.32 10.76
CA THR A 80 6.47 -15.33 11.87
C THR A 80 5.39 -14.29 11.64
N PRO A 81 4.15 -14.69 11.30
CA PRO A 81 3.06 -13.74 11.18
C PRO A 81 2.84 -13.05 12.52
N SER A 82 2.58 -11.74 12.47
CA SER A 82 2.24 -10.99 13.67
C SER A 82 0.96 -11.55 14.30
N ALA A 83 0.91 -11.64 15.62
CA ALA A 83 -0.31 -12.05 16.33
C ALA A 83 -1.39 -10.95 16.32
N TYR A 84 -0.99 -9.69 16.09
CA TYR A 84 -1.84 -8.51 16.21
C TYR A 84 -2.02 -7.81 14.86
N GLU A 85 -3.18 -7.19 14.69
CA GLU A 85 -3.49 -6.36 13.53
C GLU A 85 -2.91 -4.94 13.70
N LEU A 86 -2.93 -4.14 12.63
CA LEU A 86 -2.55 -2.73 12.70
C LEU A 86 -3.41 -1.98 13.75
N PRO A 87 -2.86 -1.00 14.48
CA PRO A 87 -1.52 -0.41 14.34
C PRO A 87 -0.42 -1.13 15.16
N TYR A 88 -0.78 -2.13 15.96
CA TYR A 88 0.14 -2.77 16.91
C TYR A 88 0.88 -3.98 16.32
N GLY A 89 0.44 -4.48 15.17
CA GLY A 89 1.08 -5.54 14.41
C GLY A 89 0.73 -5.46 12.93
N THR A 90 0.96 -6.55 12.20
CA THR A 90 0.81 -6.59 10.74
C THR A 90 -0.07 -7.74 10.25
N LYS A 91 -0.82 -8.36 11.15
CA LYS A 91 -1.69 -9.49 10.80
C LYS A 91 -2.73 -9.06 9.76
N GLY A 92 -2.80 -9.77 8.64
CA GLY A 92 -3.75 -9.54 7.56
C GLY A 92 -3.40 -8.39 6.61
N SER A 93 -2.32 -7.64 6.84
CA SER A 93 -1.86 -6.54 5.99
C SER A 93 -0.48 -6.81 5.35
N GLU A 94 0.00 -8.04 5.42
CA GLU A 94 1.39 -8.39 5.13
C GLU A 94 1.77 -8.19 3.65
N ASP A 95 0.93 -8.66 2.73
CA ASP A 95 1.16 -8.53 1.28
C ASP A 95 1.21 -7.05 0.86
N LEU A 96 0.36 -6.23 1.46
CA LEU A 96 0.29 -4.81 1.18
C LEU A 96 1.50 -4.07 1.74
N LEU A 97 1.89 -4.37 2.99
CA LEU A 97 3.10 -3.84 3.59
C LEU A 97 4.34 -4.19 2.78
N LEU A 98 4.46 -5.43 2.31
CA LEU A 98 5.53 -5.85 1.39
C LEU A 98 5.57 -5.01 0.12
N ARG A 99 4.42 -4.81 -0.52
CA ARG A 99 4.34 -4.00 -1.75
C ARG A 99 4.75 -2.55 -1.50
N VAL A 100 4.23 -1.94 -0.44
CA VAL A 100 4.53 -0.54 -0.10
C VAL A 100 6.01 -0.39 0.24
N LEU A 101 6.55 -1.25 1.11
CA LEU A 101 7.95 -1.22 1.52
C LEU A 101 8.91 -1.49 0.35
N ALA A 102 8.51 -2.32 -0.62
CA ALA A 102 9.30 -2.52 -1.83
C ALA A 102 9.42 -1.24 -2.65
N ILE A 103 8.32 -0.49 -2.81
CA ILE A 103 8.28 0.76 -3.55
C ILE A 103 9.02 1.88 -2.81
N THR A 104 8.90 1.96 -1.49
CA THR A 104 9.50 3.02 -0.67
C THR A 104 10.91 2.71 -0.18
N SER A 105 11.46 1.54 -0.52
CA SER A 105 12.75 1.04 -0.02
C SER A 105 13.93 2.01 -0.20
N SER A 106 13.93 2.82 -1.27
CA SER A 106 14.97 3.82 -1.55
C SER A 106 14.86 5.10 -0.72
N SER A 107 13.67 5.39 -0.19
CA SER A 107 13.36 6.61 0.58
C SER A 107 13.52 6.45 2.09
N ILE A 108 13.63 5.20 2.56
CA ILE A 108 13.82 4.90 3.97
C ILE A 108 15.28 5.19 4.34
N PRO A 109 15.55 6.06 5.33
CA PRO A 109 16.91 6.34 5.76
C PRO A 109 17.55 5.06 6.29
N LYS A 110 18.77 4.77 5.78
CA LYS A 110 19.63 3.73 6.36
C LYS A 110 20.30 4.32 7.60
N ASN A 111 20.21 3.63 8.73
CA ASN A 111 20.91 4.01 9.95
C ASN A 111 22.41 3.72 9.83
#